data_AF-A0A2N8RBL9-F1
#
_entry.id   AF-A0A2N8RBL9-F1
#
_cell.length_a   1.000
_cell.length_b   1.000
_cell.length_c   1.000
_cell.angle_alpha   90.00
_cell.angle_beta   90.00
_cell.angle_gamma   90.00
#
_symmetry.space_group_name_H-M   'P 1'
#
loop_
_entity.id
_entity.type
_entity.pdbx_description
1 polymer ?
#
loop_
_entity_poly.entity_id
_entity_poly.type
_entity_poly.pdbx_seq_one_letter_code
_entity_poly.pdbx_strand_id
1 'polypeptide(L)'
;MAKPAARLSDTHSCPIPGHGSNPLAVGSPDVLFNNLPAARVGDTSSCGGAISEGEATILVNGKPVAFLGSPTTHGGSIVTGSGNILVGSSVSTAPFTAPAPMPNQLDEHFVLSDSDTGLPLANRPYKLKTASGKVIEGVTDEHGKTKRAAAYRAEAVSVEFAPQTEIFIG
;
A
#
# COMPACT_ATOMS: atom_id res chain seq x y z
N MET A 1 16.76 13.19 -11.64
CA MET A 1 17.48 12.16 -10.86
C MET A 1 17.69 12.70 -9.47
N ALA A 2 17.55 11.85 -8.45
CA ALA A 2 17.79 12.26 -7.07
C ALA A 2 19.29 12.54 -6.85
N LYS A 3 19.61 13.53 -6.02
CA LYS A 3 20.98 13.95 -5.69
C LYS A 3 21.21 13.85 -4.18
N PRO A 4 22.44 13.61 -3.71
CA PRO A 4 22.77 13.63 -2.28
C PRO A 4 22.23 14.87 -1.56
N ALA A 5 21.58 14.68 -0.42
CA ALA A 5 21.12 15.77 0.44
C ALA A 5 22.31 16.52 1.06
N ALA A 6 22.29 17.85 1.05
CA ALA A 6 23.32 18.66 1.67
C ALA A 6 23.04 18.88 3.17
N ARG A 7 24.10 19.03 3.96
CA ARG A 7 24.07 19.12 5.42
C ARG A 7 25.09 20.14 5.91
N LEU A 8 24.99 20.53 7.17
CA LEU A 8 26.07 21.27 7.84
C LEU A 8 27.41 20.55 7.63
N SER A 9 28.46 21.32 7.41
CA SER A 9 29.83 20.88 7.07
C SER A 9 30.04 20.29 5.67
N ASP A 10 28.99 20.06 4.86
CA ASP A 10 29.19 19.73 3.45
C ASP A 10 29.88 20.91 2.73
N THR A 11 30.74 20.61 1.77
CA THR A 11 31.64 21.57 1.14
C THR A 11 30.88 22.40 0.11
N HIS A 12 31.06 23.71 0.18
CA HIS A 12 30.74 24.68 -0.85
C HIS A 12 32.01 25.08 -1.61
N SER A 13 31.99 25.03 -2.94
CA SER A 13 33.07 25.56 -3.78
C SER A 13 32.74 26.99 -4.19
N CYS A 14 33.49 27.96 -3.65
CA CYS A 14 33.27 29.38 -3.93
C CYS A 14 34.25 29.89 -5.00
N PRO A 15 33.77 30.52 -6.10
CA PRO A 15 34.64 31.05 -7.14
C PRO A 15 35.27 32.41 -6.79
N ILE A 16 34.85 33.05 -5.70
CA ILE A 16 35.40 34.34 -5.28
C ILE A 16 36.86 34.13 -4.83
N PRO A 17 37.83 34.88 -5.39
CA PRO A 17 39.23 34.78 -5.00
C PRO A 17 39.42 34.93 -3.48
N GLY A 18 40.12 33.98 -2.87
CA GLY A 18 40.35 33.93 -1.42
C GLY A 18 39.29 33.18 -0.60
N HIS A 19 38.11 32.86 -1.16
CA HIS A 19 37.09 32.07 -0.44
C HIS A 19 37.31 30.56 -0.56
N GLY A 20 37.59 30.09 -1.77
CA GLY A 20 37.86 28.68 -2.07
C GLY A 20 36.77 27.70 -1.61
N SER A 21 37.15 26.44 -1.41
CA SER A 21 36.27 25.41 -0.86
C SER A 21 36.15 25.54 0.64
N ASN A 22 34.93 25.68 1.14
CA ASN A 22 34.67 25.92 2.55
C ASN A 22 33.33 25.30 2.98
N PRO A 23 33.15 24.92 4.26
CA PRO A 23 31.96 24.20 4.71
C PRO A 23 30.71 25.08 4.75
N LEU A 24 29.55 24.46 4.62
CA LEU A 24 28.28 25.01 5.09
C LEU A 24 28.34 25.21 6.61
N ALA A 25 28.02 26.43 7.05
CA ALA A 25 28.15 26.87 8.44
C ALA A 25 26.81 26.92 9.19
N VAL A 26 25.71 26.94 8.45
CA VAL A 26 24.35 26.94 9.00
C VAL A 26 23.57 25.77 8.40
N GLY A 27 22.64 25.23 9.19
CA GLY A 27 21.67 24.24 8.74
C GLY A 27 20.38 24.36 9.55
N SER A 28 19.53 23.35 9.45
CA SER A 28 18.31 23.22 10.26
C SER A 28 18.62 23.16 11.77
N PRO A 29 17.82 23.83 12.62
CA PRO A 29 18.02 23.76 14.07
C PRO A 29 17.63 22.40 14.68
N ASP A 30 16.85 21.58 13.97
CA ASP A 30 16.15 20.42 14.55
C ASP A 30 16.01 19.22 13.60
N VAL A 31 16.18 19.39 12.29
CA VAL A 31 16.14 18.29 11.32
C VAL A 31 17.55 17.85 10.95
N LEU A 32 17.84 16.59 11.24
CA LEU A 32 19.15 16.00 11.00
C LEU A 32 19.11 14.99 9.85
N PHE A 33 20.10 15.07 8.97
CA PHE A 33 20.42 14.06 7.96
C PHE A 33 21.73 13.40 8.36
N ASN A 34 21.70 12.10 8.68
CA ASN A 34 22.86 11.37 9.23
C ASN A 34 23.52 12.14 10.39
N ASN A 35 22.72 12.54 11.38
CA ASN A 35 23.14 13.27 12.59
C ASN A 35 23.78 14.65 12.36
N LEU A 36 23.70 15.22 11.15
CA LEU A 36 24.12 16.59 10.86
C LEU A 36 22.90 17.43 10.46
N PRO A 37 22.80 18.70 10.88
CA PRO A 37 21.75 19.60 10.43
C PRO A 37 21.55 19.59 8.92
N ALA A 38 20.31 19.40 8.46
CA ALA A 38 19.98 19.45 7.03
C ALA A 38 20.17 20.88 6.49
N ALA A 39 20.85 21.03 5.35
CA ALA A 39 21.04 22.34 4.72
C ALA A 39 19.83 22.70 3.85
N ARG A 40 19.47 23.98 3.83
CA ARG A 40 18.27 24.51 3.17
C ARG A 40 18.60 25.81 2.43
N VAL A 41 17.71 26.22 1.54
CA VAL A 41 17.79 27.54 0.91
C VAL A 41 17.89 28.64 1.99
N GLY A 42 18.83 29.56 1.80
CA GLY A 42 19.14 30.64 2.73
C GLY A 42 20.13 30.29 3.85
N ASP A 43 20.46 29.02 4.08
CA ASP A 43 21.55 28.67 5.00
C ASP A 43 22.90 29.04 4.36
N THR A 44 23.85 29.53 5.17
CA THR A 44 25.12 30.13 4.68
C THR A 44 26.31 29.20 4.82
N SER A 45 27.25 29.33 3.89
CA SER A 45 28.61 28.81 4.00
C SER A 45 29.47 29.68 4.91
N SER A 46 30.63 29.14 5.32
CA SER A 46 31.58 29.87 6.17
C SER A 46 32.20 31.11 5.49
N CYS A 47 32.18 31.19 4.15
CA CYS A 47 32.53 32.41 3.42
C CYS A 47 31.36 33.41 3.29
N GLY A 48 30.19 33.11 3.89
CA GLY A 48 29.01 33.97 3.88
C GLY A 48 28.07 33.80 2.68
N GLY A 49 28.43 32.96 1.69
CA GLY A 49 27.56 32.67 0.55
C GLY A 49 26.35 31.85 0.99
N ALA A 50 25.14 32.30 0.68
CA ALA A 50 23.90 31.61 1.03
C ALA A 50 23.48 30.64 -0.08
N ILE A 51 22.86 29.52 0.28
CA ILE A 51 22.26 28.60 -0.70
C ILE A 51 21.09 29.30 -1.38
N SER A 52 21.11 29.40 -2.70
CA SER A 52 20.11 30.16 -3.47
C SER A 52 18.98 29.29 -4.01
N GLU A 53 19.22 27.99 -4.21
CA GLU A 53 18.22 27.07 -4.78
C GLU A 53 18.35 25.66 -4.18
N GLY A 54 17.20 25.00 -4.02
CA GLY A 54 17.04 23.65 -3.50
C GLY A 54 15.81 22.98 -4.13
N GLU A 55 15.43 21.79 -3.64
CA GLU A 55 14.28 21.05 -4.19
C GLU A 55 12.98 21.63 -3.60
N ALA A 56 12.25 22.37 -4.42
CA ALA A 56 11.08 23.15 -3.99
C ALA A 56 9.94 22.29 -3.42
N THR A 57 9.86 21.00 -3.80
CA THR A 57 8.81 20.09 -3.34
C THR A 57 9.12 19.41 -2.01
N ILE A 58 10.39 19.46 -1.55
CA ILE A 58 10.84 18.84 -0.31
C ILE A 58 11.31 19.95 0.64
N LEU A 59 10.48 20.22 1.64
CA LEU A 59 10.71 21.31 2.57
C LEU A 59 11.24 20.81 3.91
N VAL A 60 12.26 21.48 4.43
CA VAL A 60 12.76 21.31 5.80
C VAL A 60 12.58 22.64 6.53
N ASN A 61 11.82 22.64 7.63
CA ASN A 61 11.37 23.86 8.32
C ASN A 61 10.77 24.93 7.37
N GLY A 62 9.98 24.50 6.39
CA GLY A 62 9.33 25.40 5.43
C GLY A 62 10.26 25.98 4.34
N LYS A 63 11.53 25.58 4.30
CA LYS A 63 12.48 26.01 3.26
C LYS A 63 12.85 24.85 2.34
N PRO A 64 13.03 25.06 1.03
CA PRO A 64 13.49 24.01 0.12
C PRO A 64 14.81 23.40 0.60
N VAL A 65 14.88 22.07 0.60
CA VAL A 65 16.07 21.33 1.03
C VAL A 65 17.17 21.45 -0.03
N ALA A 66 18.41 21.65 0.42
CA ALA A 66 19.57 21.75 -0.44
C ALA A 66 20.14 20.37 -0.78
N PHE A 67 20.81 20.26 -1.92
CA PHE A 67 21.37 19.01 -2.42
C PHE A 67 22.72 19.26 -3.10
N LEU A 68 23.44 18.20 -3.44
CA LEU A 68 24.69 18.27 -4.20
C LEU A 68 24.48 19.02 -5.52
N GLY A 69 25.21 20.12 -5.69
CA GLY A 69 25.11 21.02 -6.84
C GLY A 69 24.10 22.16 -6.67
N SER A 70 23.43 22.29 -5.52
CA SER A 70 22.66 23.50 -5.21
C SER A 70 23.55 24.74 -5.35
N PRO A 71 23.13 25.75 -6.14
CA PRO A 71 23.86 27.00 -6.29
C PRO A 71 23.81 27.85 -5.03
N THR A 72 24.74 28.80 -4.95
CA THR A 72 24.88 29.76 -3.86
C THR A 72 24.98 31.19 -4.38
N THR A 73 24.70 32.18 -3.54
CA THR A 73 24.71 33.61 -3.89
C THR A 73 26.07 34.14 -4.31
N HIS A 74 27.17 33.45 -3.98
CA HIS A 74 28.52 33.79 -4.46
C HIS A 74 28.85 33.16 -5.83
N GLY A 75 27.86 32.59 -6.53
CA GLY A 75 28.03 31.99 -7.85
C GLY A 75 28.67 30.60 -7.84
N GLY A 76 29.00 30.06 -6.66
CA GLY A 76 29.47 28.70 -6.49
C GLY A 76 28.35 27.71 -6.19
N SER A 77 28.70 26.49 -5.80
CA SER A 77 27.71 25.44 -5.49
C SER A 77 28.18 24.53 -4.35
N ILE A 78 27.24 23.74 -3.82
CA ILE A 78 27.55 22.65 -2.87
C ILE A 78 28.15 21.48 -3.65
N VAL A 79 29.30 20.95 -3.21
CA VAL A 79 30.06 19.90 -3.92
C VAL A 79 30.21 18.59 -3.15
N THR A 80 29.67 18.49 -1.93
CA THR A 80 29.50 17.22 -1.21
C THR A 80 28.08 17.09 -0.67
N GLY A 81 27.72 15.90 -0.21
CA GLY A 81 26.42 15.62 0.37
C GLY A 81 26.38 14.28 1.11
N SER A 82 25.20 13.89 1.57
CA SER A 82 24.93 12.61 2.22
C SER A 82 25.19 11.41 1.30
N GLY A 83 25.79 10.33 1.83
CA GLY A 83 26.03 9.11 1.05
C GLY A 83 24.78 8.28 0.74
N ASN A 84 23.67 8.50 1.45
CA ASN A 84 22.48 7.63 1.38
C ASN A 84 21.14 8.37 1.46
N ILE A 85 21.12 9.67 1.79
CA ILE A 85 19.89 10.47 1.77
C ILE A 85 19.87 11.21 0.44
N LEU A 86 18.87 10.90 -0.38
CA LEU A 86 18.72 11.45 -1.72
C LEU A 86 17.52 12.39 -1.78
N VAL A 87 17.71 13.54 -2.42
CA VAL A 87 16.71 14.56 -2.67
C VAL A 87 16.34 14.53 -4.15
N GLY A 88 15.06 14.36 -4.46
CA GLY A 88 14.55 14.45 -5.81
C GLY A 88 13.05 14.21 -5.87
N SER A 89 12.43 14.69 -6.93
CA SER A 89 10.97 14.68 -7.15
C SER A 89 10.49 13.61 -8.14
N SER A 90 11.39 12.76 -8.64
CA SER A 90 11.04 11.68 -9.57
C SER A 90 10.47 10.48 -8.84
N VAL A 91 9.26 10.06 -9.22
CA VAL A 91 8.61 8.85 -8.72
C VAL A 91 9.05 7.64 -9.56
N SER A 92 9.45 6.55 -8.90
CA SER A 92 9.62 5.24 -9.52
C SER A 92 8.58 4.29 -8.96
N THR A 93 7.66 3.84 -9.81
CA THR A 93 6.61 2.89 -9.42
C THR A 93 7.14 1.47 -9.54
N ALA A 94 7.06 0.70 -8.46
CA ALA A 94 7.24 -0.74 -8.56
C ALA A 94 6.04 -1.36 -9.29
N PRO A 95 6.24 -2.41 -10.11
CA PRO A 95 5.11 -3.19 -10.62
C PRO A 95 4.32 -3.77 -9.44
N PHE A 96 3.02 -3.51 -9.40
CA PHE A 96 2.14 -4.11 -8.42
C PHE A 96 1.34 -5.23 -9.08
N THR A 97 1.25 -6.37 -8.39
CA THR A 97 0.29 -7.41 -8.72
C THR A 97 -0.76 -7.38 -7.62
N ALA A 98 -2.01 -7.08 -7.97
CA ALA A 98 -3.09 -7.13 -6.99
C ALA A 98 -3.25 -8.57 -6.45
N PRO A 99 -3.53 -8.76 -5.15
CA PRO A 99 -3.89 -10.06 -4.62
C PRO A 99 -5.10 -10.64 -5.36
N ALA A 100 -5.15 -11.97 -5.53
CA ALA A 100 -6.34 -12.62 -6.04
C ALA A 100 -7.54 -12.33 -5.11
N PRO A 101 -8.77 -12.20 -5.64
CA PRO A 101 -9.97 -12.11 -4.82
C PRO A 101 -10.04 -13.29 -3.84
N MET A 102 -10.49 -13.04 -2.60
CA MET A 102 -10.73 -14.15 -1.67
C MET A 102 -11.79 -15.09 -2.26
N PRO A 103 -11.57 -16.41 -2.28
CA PRO A 103 -12.61 -17.36 -2.64
C PRO A 103 -13.80 -17.23 -1.67
N ASN A 104 -15.03 -17.37 -2.18
CA ASN A 104 -16.30 -17.20 -1.46
C ASN A 104 -16.19 -17.60 0.02
N GLN A 105 -16.20 -16.60 0.91
CA GLN A 105 -15.83 -16.75 2.32
C GLN A 105 -16.86 -17.51 3.16
N LEU A 106 -18.04 -17.77 2.61
CA LEU A 106 -19.15 -18.40 3.30
C LEU A 106 -19.76 -19.48 2.43
N ASP A 107 -20.08 -20.59 3.07
CA ASP A 107 -20.87 -21.65 2.49
C ASP A 107 -21.77 -22.30 3.53
N GLU A 108 -22.88 -22.85 3.04
CA GLU A 108 -23.85 -23.55 3.87
C GLU A 108 -24.46 -24.71 3.10
N HIS A 109 -25.09 -25.63 3.82
CA HIS A 109 -25.86 -26.73 3.25
C HIS A 109 -27.03 -27.05 4.19
N PHE A 110 -28.07 -27.66 3.64
CA PHE A 110 -29.17 -28.22 4.43
C PHE A 110 -28.92 -29.70 4.67
N VAL A 111 -29.37 -30.19 5.83
CA VAL A 111 -29.50 -31.62 6.12
C VAL A 111 -30.99 -31.92 6.13
N LEU A 112 -31.42 -32.80 5.23
CA LEU A 112 -32.80 -33.25 5.18
C LEU A 112 -32.93 -34.46 6.10
N SER A 113 -33.93 -34.42 6.97
CA SER A 113 -34.30 -35.54 7.84
C SER A 113 -35.80 -35.75 7.80
N ASP A 114 -36.19 -37.00 8.02
CA ASP A 114 -37.56 -37.41 8.20
C ASP A 114 -38.10 -36.89 9.54
N SER A 115 -39.32 -36.32 9.55
CA SER A 115 -39.86 -35.66 10.75
C SER A 115 -40.23 -36.63 11.87
N ASP A 116 -40.55 -37.88 11.51
CA ASP A 116 -41.11 -38.85 12.44
C ASP A 116 -39.99 -39.71 13.06
N THR A 117 -38.98 -40.02 12.25
CA THR A 117 -37.87 -40.91 12.63
C THR A 117 -36.57 -40.16 12.91
N GLY A 118 -36.44 -38.91 12.45
CA GLY A 118 -35.20 -38.13 12.53
C GLY A 118 -34.07 -38.65 11.61
N LEU A 119 -34.33 -39.68 10.80
CA LEU A 119 -33.33 -40.27 9.91
C LEU A 119 -33.04 -39.36 8.70
N PRO A 120 -31.78 -39.33 8.21
CA PRO A 120 -31.44 -38.52 7.04
C PRO A 120 -32.16 -39.02 5.78
N LEU A 121 -32.71 -38.08 5.00
CA LEU A 121 -33.35 -38.36 3.72
C LEU A 121 -32.33 -38.33 2.59
N ALA A 122 -31.72 -39.49 2.32
CA ALA A 122 -30.81 -39.66 1.20
C ALA A 122 -31.52 -39.75 -0.14
N ASN A 123 -30.80 -39.48 -1.24
CA ASN A 123 -31.28 -39.63 -2.62
C ASN A 123 -32.51 -38.77 -2.96
N ARG A 124 -32.70 -37.65 -2.27
CA ARG A 124 -33.82 -36.72 -2.49
C ARG A 124 -33.41 -35.59 -3.43
N PRO A 125 -34.07 -35.41 -4.59
CA PRO A 125 -33.81 -34.26 -5.45
C PRO A 125 -34.29 -32.96 -4.78
N TYR A 126 -33.48 -31.91 -4.92
CA TYR A 126 -33.77 -30.59 -4.35
C TYR A 126 -33.27 -29.46 -5.26
N LYS A 127 -33.79 -28.26 -4.99
CA LYS A 127 -33.34 -27.00 -5.56
C LYS A 127 -33.06 -26.00 -4.44
N LEU A 128 -31.81 -25.58 -4.29
CA LEU A 128 -31.47 -24.45 -3.43
C LEU A 128 -31.61 -23.15 -4.21
N LYS A 129 -32.18 -22.14 -3.59
CA LYS A 129 -32.27 -20.79 -4.13
C LYS A 129 -31.70 -19.82 -3.11
N THR A 130 -30.68 -19.09 -3.51
CA THR A 130 -30.08 -18.02 -2.70
C THR A 130 -30.84 -16.70 -2.89
N ALA A 131 -30.73 -15.77 -1.95
CA ALA A 131 -31.35 -14.44 -2.04
C ALA A 131 -30.88 -13.63 -3.26
N SER A 132 -29.64 -13.84 -3.73
CA SER A 132 -29.13 -13.28 -4.99
C SER A 132 -29.73 -13.90 -6.26
N GLY A 133 -30.62 -14.90 -6.13
CA GLY A 133 -31.28 -15.56 -7.25
C GLY A 133 -30.48 -16.72 -7.86
N LYS A 134 -29.28 -17.04 -7.35
CA LYS A 134 -28.54 -18.24 -7.76
C LYS A 134 -29.30 -19.49 -7.34
N VAL A 135 -29.43 -20.41 -8.28
CA VAL A 135 -30.10 -21.71 -8.13
C VAL A 135 -29.06 -22.82 -8.16
N ILE A 136 -29.14 -23.78 -7.23
CA ILE A 136 -28.29 -24.97 -7.17
C ILE A 136 -29.18 -26.20 -7.10
N GLU A 137 -29.08 -27.06 -8.10
CA GLU A 137 -29.83 -28.32 -8.17
C GLU A 137 -28.94 -29.51 -7.80
N GLY A 138 -29.53 -30.49 -7.12
CA GLY A 138 -28.82 -31.69 -6.72
C GLY A 138 -29.70 -32.74 -6.08
N VAL A 139 -29.04 -33.79 -5.61
CA VAL A 139 -29.63 -34.91 -4.88
C VAL A 139 -28.91 -35.00 -3.54
N THR A 140 -29.63 -35.24 -2.45
CA THR A 140 -29.03 -35.38 -1.12
C THR A 140 -28.14 -36.62 -1.04
N ASP A 141 -27.05 -36.52 -0.28
CA ASP A 141 -26.15 -37.66 -0.02
C ASP A 141 -26.73 -38.64 1.01
N GLU A 142 -25.97 -39.69 1.34
CA GLU A 142 -26.35 -40.72 2.33
C GLU A 142 -26.65 -40.15 3.73
N HIS A 143 -26.16 -38.94 4.03
CA HIS A 143 -26.39 -38.24 5.29
C HIS A 143 -27.48 -37.15 5.15
N GLY A 144 -28.22 -37.14 4.04
CA GLY A 144 -29.28 -36.16 3.78
C GLY A 144 -28.76 -34.77 3.41
N LYS A 145 -27.47 -34.59 3.13
CA LYS A 145 -26.88 -33.26 2.90
C LYS A 145 -27.08 -32.78 1.47
N THR A 146 -27.39 -31.50 1.34
CA THR A 146 -27.34 -30.80 0.04
C THR A 146 -25.90 -30.43 -0.34
N LYS A 147 -25.69 -30.07 -1.60
CA LYS A 147 -24.48 -29.39 -2.07
C LYS A 147 -24.33 -28.08 -1.31
N ARG A 148 -23.07 -27.65 -1.14
CA ARG A 148 -22.75 -26.39 -0.48
C ARG A 148 -23.13 -25.22 -1.36
N ALA A 149 -23.98 -24.33 -0.86
CA ALA A 149 -24.22 -23.02 -1.44
C ALA A 149 -23.12 -22.07 -0.97
N ALA A 150 -22.19 -21.72 -1.85
CA ALA A 150 -21.12 -20.77 -1.54
C ALA A 150 -21.45 -19.37 -2.07
N ALA A 151 -21.20 -18.35 -1.24
CA ALA A 151 -21.46 -16.95 -1.54
C ALA A 151 -20.36 -16.02 -0.98
N TYR A 152 -20.26 -14.81 -1.55
CA TYR A 152 -19.32 -13.78 -1.10
C TYR A 152 -19.81 -13.01 0.13
N ARG A 153 -21.13 -13.00 0.37
CA ARG A 153 -21.78 -12.44 1.56
C ARG A 153 -22.78 -13.46 2.12
N ALA A 154 -23.12 -13.33 3.40
CA ALA A 154 -24.18 -14.12 4.00
C ALA A 154 -25.50 -13.78 3.32
N GLU A 155 -26.19 -14.78 2.80
CA GLU A 155 -27.45 -14.63 2.09
C GLU A 155 -28.40 -15.73 2.55
N ALA A 156 -29.69 -15.43 2.62
CA ALA A 156 -30.68 -16.46 2.91
C ALA A 156 -30.71 -17.48 1.76
N VAL A 157 -30.68 -18.77 2.10
CA VAL A 157 -30.84 -19.86 1.14
C VAL A 157 -32.11 -20.61 1.51
N SER A 158 -32.98 -20.83 0.53
CA SER A 158 -34.16 -21.67 0.67
C SER A 158 -33.97 -22.98 -0.08
N VAL A 159 -34.45 -24.07 0.49
CA VAL A 159 -34.52 -25.37 -0.18
C VAL A 159 -35.95 -25.63 -0.64
N GLU A 160 -36.12 -25.91 -1.93
CA GLU A 160 -37.37 -26.31 -2.56
C GLU A 160 -37.28 -27.79 -2.96
N PHE A 161 -38.37 -28.51 -2.71
CA PHE A 161 -38.51 -29.91 -3.09
C PHE A 161 -39.71 -30.06 -4.03
N ALA A 162 -39.60 -30.92 -5.04
CA ALA A 162 -40.78 -31.36 -5.76
C ALA A 162 -41.69 -32.13 -4.80
N PRO A 163 -43.02 -31.93 -4.83
CA PRO A 163 -43.94 -32.71 -4.02
C PRO A 163 -43.77 -34.20 -4.35
N GLN A 164 -43.72 -35.05 -3.33
CA GLN A 164 -43.66 -36.50 -3.53
C GLN A 164 -45.08 -36.99 -3.83
N THR A 165 -45.31 -37.42 -5.07
CA THR A 165 -46.62 -37.95 -5.51
C THR A 165 -46.71 -39.47 -5.45
N GLU A 166 -45.60 -40.18 -5.25
CA GLU A 166 -45.59 -41.65 -5.12
C GLU A 166 -44.60 -42.11 -4.04
N ILE A 167 -45.04 -43.10 -3.26
CA ILE A 167 -44.21 -43.87 -2.33
C ILE A 167 -43.94 -45.20 -3.02
N PHE A 168 -42.67 -45.47 -3.34
CA PHE A 168 -42.25 -46.82 -3.74
C PHE A 168 -41.96 -47.61 -2.47
N ILE A 169 -42.81 -48.57 -2.14
CA ILE A 169 -42.48 -49.63 -1.19
C ILE A 169 -41.92 -50.78 -2.03
N GLY A 170 -40.60 -50.97 -1.98
CA GLY A 170 -39.88 -52.06 -2.64
C GLY A 170 -38.67 -52.44 -1.82
#